data_AF-A0A937RP38-F1
#
_entry.id   AF-A0A937RP38-F1
#
_cell.length_a   1.000
_cell.length_b   1.000
_cell.length_c   1.000
_cell.angle_alpha   90.00
_cell.angle_beta   90.00
_cell.angle_gamma   90.00
#
_symmetry.space_group_name_H-M   'P 1'
#
loop_
_entity.id
_entity.type
_entity.pdbx_description
1 polymer ?
#
loop_
_entity_poly.entity_id
_entity_poly.type
_entity_poly.pdbx_seq_one_letter_code
_entity_poly.pdbx_strand_id
1 'polypeptide(L)'
;MLARYVVRRVWEWRRELVTVLVVWWLAARLSDAFGPSGGLVVLAALGLVAWAVPWYRRLVLGWLAGGRWRRRWAVACRACGVSVSWERTPRVRRVWRTPAGIVLAIRVRPGQSVADVERAVPALAASLGARSVAVAPDVRHAGRATVTVRLREPLRRVVLPEPLPQDGPGLDDWDADTDTGGDGEASEFWSSAVVRRARRGPGVAGRSREVWRGWRGRRADVSGGVDLSAVVVGLREDGAPWLLPLAGSHVLIAGATGAGKGSVLWAIVRALAPQIRAGLVEVWAADPKGGMELAAGAPLFARFAYTPVAIADLLDDVVAWMQRREDQLRGVSRTHRPSVGDPFVVVVLDEIAALTAYGPPEIRKRIAASLPMLLSQGRAPGFTVVGAVQDPRKDVIAFRDLFPVRVALRMSEPTQVDMVLGRGSWAAGAHAERIGLDRQGTGFVSTDDAPVPVLVRAAWQDDDDIAEVAARFGRPDRSDAPPDEPPGPVPVAPVAPVAPLPPLPPLPPLPPVAPLPPVAPVSSGAVVTHPGTWLPDLRPYGLPDVRERPTGPSDPPTVPLRGWSPPPPPAVLPASRPALPSASDAPSAGRISEWDAAEWEAWAAGWRRRNRLDDNGDPLDR
;
A
#
# COMPACT_ATOMS: atom_id res chain seq x y z
N MET A 1 7.24 23.26 43.94
CA MET A 1 6.82 22.90 42.57
C MET A 1 7.29 23.89 41.50
N LEU A 2 7.23 25.21 41.76
CA LEU A 2 7.67 26.26 40.83
C LEU A 2 9.13 26.10 40.35
N ALA A 3 10.07 25.80 41.25
CA ALA A 3 11.48 25.57 40.89
C ALA A 3 11.67 24.38 39.93
N ARG A 4 10.97 23.26 40.17
CA ARG A 4 10.98 22.10 39.25
C ARG A 4 10.38 22.45 37.88
N TYR A 5 9.34 23.28 37.86
CA TYR A 5 8.74 23.76 36.62
C TYR A 5 9.69 24.67 35.82
N VAL A 6 10.32 25.66 36.47
CA VAL A 6 11.25 26.61 35.85
C VAL A 6 12.50 25.88 35.34
N VAL A 7 13.15 25.05 36.16
CA VAL A 7 14.34 24.27 35.76
C VAL A 7 14.04 23.41 34.54
N ARG A 8 12.84 22.81 34.48
CA ARG A 8 12.47 21.96 33.34
C ARG A 8 12.13 22.76 32.09
N ARG A 9 11.49 23.93 32.23
CA ARG A 9 11.24 24.87 31.13
C ARG A 9 12.56 25.33 30.52
N VAL A 10 13.55 25.66 31.36
CA VAL A 10 14.92 26.01 30.95
C VAL A 10 15.63 24.81 30.30
N TRP A 11 15.42 23.60 30.83
CA TRP A 11 16.00 22.37 30.25
C TRP A 11 15.46 22.02 28.85
N GLU A 12 14.25 22.48 28.49
CA GLU A 12 13.73 22.38 27.12
C GLU A 12 14.53 23.24 26.12
N TRP A 13 15.25 24.27 26.61
CA TRP A 13 16.16 25.15 25.87
C TRP A 13 17.64 24.78 26.01
N ARG A 14 17.96 23.64 26.63
CA ARG A 14 19.37 23.23 26.88
C ARG A 14 20.26 23.27 25.64
N ARG A 15 19.69 23.06 24.45
CA ARG A 15 20.45 23.09 23.20
C ARG A 15 20.85 24.53 22.83
N GLU A 16 19.87 25.42 22.84
CA GLU A 16 20.10 26.84 22.62
C GLU A 16 21.03 27.42 23.70
N LEU A 17 20.82 27.07 24.97
CA LEU A 17 21.65 27.52 26.09
C LEU A 17 23.10 27.03 25.99
N VAL A 18 23.33 25.76 25.64
CA VAL A 18 24.69 25.25 25.39
C VAL A 18 25.33 26.00 24.23
N THR A 19 24.58 26.35 23.18
CA THR A 19 25.15 27.12 22.06
C THR A 19 25.55 28.52 22.51
N VAL A 20 24.68 29.21 23.26
CA VAL A 20 24.96 30.54 23.80
C VAL A 20 26.17 30.50 24.73
N LEU A 21 26.24 29.50 25.63
CA LEU A 21 27.38 29.33 26.54
C LEU A 21 28.69 29.04 25.81
N VAL A 22 28.67 28.20 24.77
CA VAL A 22 29.87 27.91 23.96
C VAL A 22 30.31 29.16 23.18
N VAL A 23 29.36 29.89 22.58
CA VAL A 23 29.67 31.14 21.87
C VAL A 23 30.19 32.21 22.83
N TRP A 24 29.59 32.34 24.01
CA TRP A 24 30.05 33.27 25.05
C TRP A 24 31.44 32.92 25.57
N TRP A 25 31.69 31.64 25.85
CA TRP A 25 33.01 31.16 26.27
C TRP A 25 34.07 31.38 25.18
N LEU A 26 33.73 31.12 23.92
CA LEU A 26 34.62 31.36 22.80
C LEU A 26 34.90 32.87 22.62
N ALA A 27 33.87 33.71 22.75
CA ALA A 27 34.02 35.16 22.70
C ALA A 27 34.96 35.67 23.79
N ALA A 28 34.81 35.20 25.03
CA ALA A 28 35.70 35.54 26.13
C ALA A 28 37.16 35.14 25.83
N ARG A 29 37.40 33.90 25.41
CA ARG A 29 38.75 33.41 25.08
C ARG A 29 39.40 34.15 23.92
N LEU A 30 38.63 34.52 22.90
CA LEU A 30 39.13 35.31 21.78
C LEU A 30 39.39 36.76 22.19
N SER A 31 38.62 37.30 23.13
CA SER A 31 38.82 38.66 23.66
C SER A 31 40.07 38.73 24.53
N ASP A 32 40.35 37.68 25.32
CA ASP A 32 41.59 37.56 26.11
C ASP A 32 42.84 37.49 25.21
N ALA A 33 42.74 36.85 24.03
CA ALA A 33 43.87 36.64 23.13
C ALA A 33 44.13 37.81 22.15
N PHE A 34 43.07 38.47 21.67
CA PHE A 34 43.15 39.47 20.59
C PHE A 34 42.59 40.86 20.97
N GLY A 35 42.26 41.06 22.26
CA GLY A 35 41.55 42.23 22.74
C GLY A 35 40.05 42.21 22.40
N PRO A 36 39.23 43.12 22.99
CA PRO A 36 37.77 43.08 22.85
C PRO A 36 37.30 43.19 21.39
N SER A 37 37.89 44.11 20.63
CA SER A 37 37.54 44.36 19.23
C SER A 37 38.08 43.26 18.31
N GLY A 38 39.32 42.80 18.53
CA GLY A 38 39.92 41.72 17.75
C GLY A 38 39.21 40.38 17.96
N GLY A 39 38.83 40.07 19.19
CA GLY A 39 38.08 38.86 19.53
C GLY A 39 36.71 38.79 18.85
N LEU A 40 35.99 39.91 18.76
CA LEU A 40 34.72 40.00 18.04
C LEU A 40 34.89 39.80 16.53
N VAL A 41 35.94 40.38 15.92
CA VAL A 41 36.23 40.21 14.48
C VAL A 41 36.55 38.75 14.16
N VAL A 42 37.38 38.09 14.98
CA VAL A 42 37.73 36.67 14.80
C VAL A 42 36.51 35.77 15.01
N LEU A 43 35.67 36.05 16.01
CA LEU A 43 34.43 35.31 16.23
C LEU A 43 33.45 35.45 15.06
N ALA A 44 33.31 36.66 14.51
CA ALA A 44 32.49 36.92 13.33
C ALA A 44 33.04 36.19 12.09
N ALA A 45 34.36 36.18 11.89
CA ALA A 45 35.01 35.43 10.80
C ALA A 45 34.78 33.92 10.94
N LEU A 46 34.93 33.34 12.14
CA LEU A 46 34.64 31.94 12.41
C LEU A 46 33.16 31.60 12.19
N GLY A 47 32.25 32.49 12.59
CA GLY A 47 30.82 32.38 12.32
C GLY A 47 30.51 32.38 10.81
N LEU A 48 31.16 33.27 10.04
CA LEU A 48 31.03 33.36 8.59
C LEU A 48 31.53 32.09 7.91
N VAL A 49 32.70 31.57 8.29
CA VAL A 49 33.25 30.32 7.77
C VAL A 49 32.33 29.13 8.09
N ALA A 50 31.85 29.03 9.33
CA ALA A 50 30.90 27.98 9.73
C ALA A 50 29.56 28.08 8.98
N TRP A 51 29.15 29.29 8.58
CA TRP A 51 27.95 29.52 7.78
C TRP A 51 28.13 29.25 6.29
N ALA A 52 29.28 29.62 5.73
CA ALA A 52 29.64 29.41 4.33
C ALA A 52 29.77 27.93 3.99
N VAL A 53 30.27 27.14 4.95
CA VAL A 53 30.46 25.70 4.78
C VAL A 53 29.12 24.95 4.98
N PRO A 54 28.55 24.32 3.93
CA PRO A 54 27.19 23.78 3.98
C PRO A 54 26.97 22.69 5.04
N TRP A 55 28.00 21.91 5.37
CA TRP A 55 27.89 20.81 6.33
C TRP A 55 27.74 21.31 7.78
N TYR A 56 28.56 22.28 8.21
CA TYR A 56 28.46 22.90 9.53
C TYR A 56 27.11 23.59 9.71
N ARG A 57 26.71 24.39 8.72
CA ARG A 57 25.38 25.03 8.69
C ARG A 57 24.25 24.02 8.84
N ARG A 58 24.29 22.88 8.12
CA ARG A 58 23.28 21.81 8.21
C ARG A 58 23.26 21.14 9.58
N LEU A 59 24.41 20.89 10.19
CA LEU A 59 24.49 20.28 11.52
C LEU A 59 23.94 21.20 12.61
N VAL A 60 24.41 22.45 12.66
CA VAL A 60 23.98 23.43 13.69
C VAL A 60 22.50 23.75 13.54
N LEU A 61 22.06 24.12 12.34
CA LEU A 61 20.64 24.40 12.07
C LEU A 61 19.77 23.16 12.29
N GLY A 62 20.25 21.97 11.94
CA GLY A 62 19.56 20.71 12.17
C GLY A 62 19.40 20.38 13.65
N TRP A 63 20.43 20.61 14.45
CA TRP A 63 20.42 20.37 15.89
C TRP A 63 19.50 21.33 16.64
N LEU A 64 19.57 22.63 16.30
CA LEU A 64 18.67 23.67 16.83
C LEU A 64 17.23 23.48 16.36
N ALA A 65 17.01 23.18 15.06
CA ALA A 65 15.69 22.84 14.55
C ALA A 65 15.10 21.61 15.25
N GLY A 66 15.92 20.58 15.50
CA GLY A 66 15.50 19.41 16.27
C GLY A 66 15.09 19.76 17.71
N GLY A 67 15.74 20.74 18.35
CA GLY A 67 15.33 21.28 19.65
C GLY A 67 13.96 21.96 19.59
N ARG A 68 13.80 22.90 18.65
CA ARG A 68 12.54 23.61 18.40
C ARG A 68 11.36 22.66 18.14
N TRP A 69 11.56 21.63 17.32
CA TRP A 69 10.50 20.66 17.00
C TRP A 69 10.12 19.77 18.18
N ARG A 70 11.06 19.42 19.05
CA ARG A 70 10.74 18.70 20.30
C ARG A 70 9.87 19.53 21.23
N ARG A 71 10.12 20.85 21.30
CA ARG A 71 9.30 21.78 22.08
C ARG A 71 7.92 21.98 21.47
N ARG A 72 7.83 22.28 20.15
CA ARG A 72 6.55 22.41 19.45
C ARG A 72 5.69 21.15 19.60
N TRP A 73 6.30 19.96 19.44
CA TRP A 73 5.63 18.69 19.68
C TRP A 73 5.10 18.56 21.11
N ALA A 74 5.92 18.83 22.13
CA ALA A 74 5.49 18.73 23.51
C ALA A 74 4.37 19.73 23.87
N VAL A 75 4.41 20.94 23.32
CA VAL A 75 3.34 21.94 23.47
C VAL A 75 2.06 21.46 22.80
N ALA A 76 2.15 20.97 21.56
CA ALA A 76 1.00 20.45 20.82
C ALA A 76 0.36 19.26 21.55
N CYS A 77 1.16 18.29 22.02
CA CYS A 77 0.62 17.18 22.80
C CYS A 77 -0.13 17.62 24.06
N ARG A 78 0.36 18.63 24.79
CA ARG A 78 -0.34 19.16 25.97
C ARG A 78 -1.63 19.86 25.59
N ALA A 79 -1.60 20.70 24.56
CA ALA A 79 -2.78 21.41 24.08
C ALA A 79 -3.88 20.45 23.58
N CYS A 80 -3.49 19.32 22.99
CA CYS A 80 -4.41 18.31 22.46
C CYS A 80 -4.75 17.20 23.46
N GLY A 81 -4.37 17.31 24.74
CA GLY A 81 -4.67 16.29 25.77
C GLY A 81 -3.90 14.97 25.62
N VAL A 82 -2.89 14.89 24.75
CA VAL A 82 -2.04 13.71 24.54
C VAL A 82 -0.95 13.64 25.63
N SER A 83 -1.37 13.49 26.89
CA SER A 83 -0.49 13.43 28.05
C SER A 83 -1.08 12.61 29.19
N VAL A 84 -0.30 11.72 29.82
CA VAL A 84 -0.76 10.92 30.99
C VAL A 84 -0.97 11.80 32.23
N SER A 85 -0.22 12.89 32.30
CA SER A 85 -0.26 13.92 33.33
C SER A 85 0.11 15.22 32.63
N TRP A 86 -0.25 16.38 33.19
CA TRP A 86 0.07 17.72 32.64
C TRP A 86 1.56 17.89 32.22
N GLU A 87 2.44 17.02 32.72
CA GLU A 87 3.84 16.97 32.40
C GLU A 87 4.32 15.88 31.43
N ARG A 88 3.63 14.76 31.26
CA ARG A 88 4.21 13.56 30.61
C ARG A 88 3.66 13.37 29.19
N THR A 89 4.34 13.98 28.22
CA THR A 89 4.04 13.83 26.79
C THR A 89 4.90 12.74 26.12
N PRO A 90 4.47 12.24 24.93
CA PRO A 90 5.27 11.35 24.09
C PRO A 90 6.65 11.94 23.80
N ARG A 91 7.71 11.17 24.08
CA ARG A 91 9.09 11.61 23.88
C ARG A 91 9.48 11.45 22.42
N VAL A 92 9.82 12.55 21.78
CA VAL A 92 10.54 12.50 20.50
C VAL A 92 11.92 11.87 20.74
N ARG A 93 12.28 10.87 19.96
CA ARG A 93 13.61 10.24 19.92
C ARG A 93 14.46 10.87 18.83
N ARG A 94 13.90 11.03 17.63
CA ARG A 94 14.60 11.59 16.47
C ARG A 94 13.69 12.54 15.69
N VAL A 95 14.31 13.53 15.05
CA VAL A 95 13.68 14.50 14.16
C VAL A 95 14.49 14.54 12.88
N TRP A 96 13.85 14.43 11.72
CA TRP A 96 14.49 14.65 10.43
C TRP A 96 13.54 15.38 9.49
N ARG A 97 14.12 16.06 8.49
CA ARG A 97 13.37 16.85 7.50
C ARG A 97 13.14 16.02 6.24
N THR A 98 12.00 16.24 5.61
CA THR A 98 11.64 15.74 4.28
C THR A 98 11.33 16.95 3.39
N PRO A 99 11.20 16.77 2.06
CA PRO A 99 10.73 17.84 1.17
C PRO A 99 9.35 18.39 1.58
N ALA A 100 8.46 17.52 2.05
CA ALA A 100 7.10 17.84 2.51
C ALA A 100 7.03 18.56 3.86
N GLY A 101 8.00 18.31 4.75
CA GLY A 101 7.88 18.68 6.15
C GLY A 101 8.88 17.95 7.04
N ILE A 102 8.37 17.35 8.12
CA ILE A 102 9.20 16.82 9.20
C ILE A 102 8.65 15.50 9.71
N VAL A 103 9.56 14.59 10.02
CA VAL A 103 9.21 13.30 10.60
C VAL A 103 9.83 13.18 12.00
N LEU A 104 9.00 12.74 12.94
CA LEU A 104 9.33 12.57 14.35
C LEU A 104 9.21 11.09 14.71
N ALA A 105 10.32 10.45 15.08
CA ALA A 105 10.23 9.15 15.75
C ALA A 105 9.90 9.40 17.22
N ILE A 106 8.76 8.94 17.70
CA ILE A 106 8.27 9.15 19.07
C ILE A 106 8.26 7.84 19.86
N ARG A 107 8.27 7.98 21.18
CA ARG A 107 7.99 6.91 22.14
C ARG A 107 6.91 7.39 23.10
N VAL A 108 5.78 6.69 23.14
CA VAL A 108 4.71 6.97 24.10
C VAL A 108 5.18 6.63 25.52
N ARG A 109 4.52 7.21 26.52
CA ARG A 109 4.86 6.98 27.94
C ARG A 109 4.15 5.74 28.48
N PRO A 110 4.65 5.11 29.55
CA PRO A 110 3.87 4.10 30.27
C PRO A 110 2.49 4.66 30.65
N GLY A 111 1.42 3.93 30.34
CA GLY A 111 0.03 4.39 30.49
C GLY A 111 -0.54 5.12 29.26
N GLN A 112 0.24 5.30 28.19
CA GLN A 112 -0.22 5.78 26.89
C GLN A 112 -0.05 4.69 25.83
N SER A 113 -0.93 4.74 24.83
CA SER A 113 -0.89 3.97 23.60
C SER A 113 -0.58 4.86 22.40
N VAL A 114 -0.16 4.26 21.28
CA VAL A 114 -0.06 4.99 20.00
C VAL A 114 -1.45 5.44 19.53
N ALA A 115 -2.49 4.67 19.84
CA ALA A 115 -3.88 5.01 19.53
C ALA A 115 -4.34 6.34 20.17
N ASP A 116 -3.80 6.71 21.35
CA ASP A 116 -4.06 8.03 21.95
C ASP A 116 -3.52 9.17 21.09
N VAL A 117 -2.37 8.96 20.44
CA VAL A 117 -1.76 9.94 19.53
C VAL A 117 -2.51 9.98 18.21
N GLU A 118 -2.93 8.82 17.68
CA GLU A 118 -3.73 8.69 16.46
C GLU A 118 -5.08 9.41 16.59
N ARG A 119 -5.80 9.20 17.70
CA ARG A 119 -7.07 9.91 17.97
C ARG A 119 -6.92 11.43 18.00
N ALA A 120 -5.75 11.92 18.39
CA ALA A 120 -5.47 13.35 18.46
C ALA A 120 -4.91 13.95 17.17
N VAL A 121 -4.74 13.17 16.09
CA VAL A 121 -4.15 13.62 14.82
C VAL A 121 -4.77 14.92 14.29
N PRO A 122 -6.11 15.07 14.20
CA PRO A 122 -6.71 16.32 13.70
C PRO A 122 -6.33 17.54 14.56
N ALA A 123 -6.38 17.40 15.88
CA ALA A 123 -6.02 18.47 16.81
C ALA A 123 -4.52 18.78 16.77
N LEU A 124 -3.67 17.75 16.65
CA LEU A 124 -2.22 17.89 16.50
C LEU A 124 -1.86 18.60 15.20
N ALA A 125 -2.53 18.30 14.10
CA ALA A 125 -2.33 18.99 12.82
C ALA A 125 -2.64 20.49 12.96
N ALA A 126 -3.77 20.85 13.56
CA ALA A 126 -4.13 22.23 13.85
C ALA A 126 -3.11 22.92 14.77
N SER A 127 -2.75 22.29 15.90
CA SER A 127 -1.83 22.86 16.88
C SER A 127 -0.41 23.07 16.34
N LEU A 128 0.05 22.18 15.44
CA LEU A 128 1.37 22.30 14.82
C LEU A 128 1.40 23.31 13.66
N GLY A 129 0.23 23.75 13.17
CA GLY A 129 0.10 24.53 11.93
C GLY A 129 0.46 23.71 10.70
N ALA A 130 0.14 22.40 10.72
CA ALA A 130 0.45 21.45 9.66
C ALA A 130 -0.75 21.27 8.74
N ARG A 131 -0.48 20.98 7.45
CA ARG A 131 -1.53 20.64 6.47
C ARG A 131 -2.15 19.28 6.77
N SER A 132 -1.32 18.33 7.19
CA SER A 132 -1.76 17.06 7.73
C SER A 132 -0.70 16.47 8.67
N VAL A 133 -1.14 15.58 9.55
CA VAL A 133 -0.29 14.76 10.40
C VAL A 133 -0.70 13.30 10.17
N ALA A 134 0.28 12.43 10.01
CA ALA A 134 0.06 10.98 9.94
C ALA A 134 0.89 10.30 11.03
N VAL A 135 0.35 9.26 11.64
CA VAL A 135 1.02 8.48 12.69
C VAL A 135 1.11 7.04 12.21
N ALA A 136 2.34 6.53 12.14
CA ALA A 136 2.60 5.14 11.81
C ALA A 136 3.14 4.39 13.04
N PRO A 137 2.39 3.43 13.61
CA PRO A 137 2.89 2.60 14.70
C PRO A 137 4.08 1.74 14.25
N ASP A 138 5.01 1.48 15.16
CA ASP A 138 6.10 0.52 14.92
C ASP A 138 5.60 -0.90 15.23
N VAL A 139 5.47 -1.72 14.18
CA VAL A 139 5.00 -3.11 14.27
C VAL A 139 5.82 -3.94 15.27
N ARG A 140 7.11 -3.62 15.46
CA ARG A 140 8.00 -4.35 16.37
C ARG A 140 7.94 -3.85 17.80
N HIS A 141 7.40 -2.65 18.04
CA HIS A 141 7.41 -2.00 19.35
C HIS A 141 6.16 -1.13 19.54
N ALA A 142 5.14 -1.68 20.19
CA ALA A 142 3.86 -0.99 20.45
C ALA A 142 3.99 0.39 21.13
N GLY A 143 5.08 0.64 21.86
CA GLY A 143 5.36 1.93 22.49
C GLY A 143 6.02 2.97 21.57
N ARG A 144 6.21 2.69 20.28
CA ARG A 144 6.92 3.56 19.33
C ARG A 144 6.05 3.84 18.12
N ALA A 145 6.18 5.05 17.61
CA ALA A 145 5.51 5.46 16.39
C ALA A 145 6.36 6.48 15.62
N THR A 146 6.06 6.64 14.34
CA THR A 146 6.61 7.68 13.49
C THR A 146 5.50 8.65 13.15
N VAL A 147 5.71 9.93 13.46
CA VAL A 147 4.77 11.00 13.16
C VAL A 147 5.30 11.80 11.98
N THR A 148 4.59 11.78 10.87
CA THR A 148 4.89 12.60 9.69
C THR A 148 4.04 13.86 9.76
N VAL A 149 4.69 15.01 9.92
CA VAL A 149 4.07 16.34 9.96
C VAL A 149 4.29 17.02 8.61
N ARG A 150 3.23 17.13 7.81
CA ARG A 150 3.30 17.78 6.49
C ARG A 150 3.04 19.26 6.63
N LEU A 151 4.05 20.07 6.28
CA LEU A 151 3.98 21.53 6.41
C LEU A 151 3.79 22.22 5.06
N ARG A 152 4.26 21.58 4.00
CA ARG A 152 4.17 22.04 2.62
C ARG A 152 3.49 20.96 1.80
N GLU A 153 3.01 21.32 0.62
CA GLU A 153 2.54 20.34 -0.35
C GLU A 153 3.76 19.69 -1.02
N PRO A 154 4.04 18.40 -0.76
CA PRO A 154 5.06 17.70 -1.53
C PRO A 154 4.54 17.37 -2.92
N LEU A 155 5.46 17.03 -3.83
CA LEU A 155 5.13 16.52 -5.16
C LEU A 155 4.29 17.49 -6.01
N ARG A 156 4.46 18.82 -5.84
CA ARG A 156 3.75 19.82 -6.69
C ARG A 156 4.20 19.77 -8.15
N ARG A 157 5.47 19.50 -8.39
CA ARG A 157 6.01 19.38 -9.75
C ARG A 157 5.53 18.07 -10.39
N VAL A 158 5.31 18.11 -11.69
CA VAL A 158 5.09 16.91 -12.50
C VAL A 158 6.28 15.98 -12.29
N VAL A 159 5.97 14.71 -12.06
CA VAL A 159 6.98 13.64 -11.97
C VAL A 159 7.07 13.06 -13.37
N LEU A 160 8.21 13.20 -14.01
CA LEU A 160 8.45 12.56 -15.30
C LEU A 160 8.86 11.10 -15.10
N PRO A 161 8.55 10.20 -16.04
CA PRO A 161 8.97 8.82 -15.95
C PRO A 161 10.50 8.73 -15.98
N GLU A 162 11.04 7.65 -15.40
CA GLU A 162 12.47 7.39 -15.55
C GLU A 162 12.81 7.11 -17.01
N PRO A 163 13.97 7.57 -17.53
CA PRO A 163 14.40 7.23 -18.87
C PRO A 163 14.38 5.70 -19.05
N LEU A 164 13.76 5.23 -20.14
CA LEU A 164 13.87 3.81 -20.49
C LEU A 164 15.35 3.52 -20.75
N PRO A 165 15.85 2.34 -20.38
CA PRO A 165 17.23 1.99 -20.72
C PRO A 165 17.41 2.11 -22.24
N GLN A 166 18.53 2.65 -22.72
CA GLN A 166 18.83 2.67 -24.16
C GLN A 166 19.08 1.24 -24.64
N ASP A 167 18.79 0.95 -25.91
CA ASP A 167 18.96 -0.38 -26.50
C ASP A 167 20.40 -0.86 -26.26
N GLY A 168 20.57 -1.84 -25.36
CA GLY A 168 21.70 -2.75 -25.46
C GLY A 168 21.52 -3.62 -26.70
N PRO A 169 22.60 -4.25 -27.22
CA PRO A 169 22.56 -4.98 -28.48
C PRO A 169 21.36 -5.93 -28.52
N GLY A 170 20.64 -5.87 -29.65
CA GLY A 170 19.33 -6.48 -29.83
C GLY A 170 19.32 -7.96 -29.45
N LEU A 171 18.16 -8.43 -29.00
CA LEU A 171 17.92 -9.85 -28.71
C LEU A 171 18.10 -10.76 -29.95
N ASP A 172 18.29 -10.17 -31.13
CA ASP A 172 18.54 -10.86 -32.40
C ASP A 172 20.00 -11.35 -32.55
N ASP A 173 20.90 -10.99 -31.63
CA ASP A 173 22.33 -11.40 -31.64
C ASP A 173 22.63 -12.55 -30.65
N TRP A 174 21.59 -13.15 -30.05
CA TRP A 174 21.73 -14.37 -29.24
C TRP A 174 21.63 -15.59 -30.14
N ASP A 175 22.62 -15.75 -31.01
CA ASP A 175 22.84 -17.03 -31.66
C ASP A 175 23.15 -18.10 -30.61
N ALA A 176 22.33 -19.14 -30.63
CA ALA A 176 22.46 -20.33 -29.83
C ALA A 176 23.66 -21.16 -30.30
N ASP A 177 24.88 -20.74 -29.99
CA ASP A 177 26.06 -21.62 -29.97
C ASP A 177 27.29 -20.89 -29.39
N THR A 178 27.38 -20.75 -28.07
CA THR A 178 28.69 -20.67 -27.39
C THR A 178 28.62 -21.35 -26.04
N ASP A 179 28.90 -22.65 -26.05
CA ASP A 179 29.42 -23.38 -24.90
C ASP A 179 30.87 -22.91 -24.64
N THR A 180 31.02 -21.81 -23.91
CA THR A 180 32.30 -21.44 -23.30
C THR A 180 32.07 -20.98 -21.88
N GLY A 181 32.48 -21.82 -20.94
CA GLY A 181 32.54 -21.50 -19.51
C GLY A 181 33.32 -20.20 -19.29
N GLY A 182 32.64 -19.24 -18.64
CA GLY A 182 33.13 -17.90 -18.41
C GLY A 182 32.19 -17.17 -17.45
N ASP A 183 32.18 -17.60 -16.20
CA ASP A 183 31.53 -16.86 -15.11
C ASP A 183 32.14 -15.46 -15.00
N GLY A 184 31.38 -14.40 -15.29
CA GLY A 184 31.65 -13.11 -14.63
C GLY A 184 31.28 -11.79 -15.29
N GLU A 185 31.19 -11.64 -16.62
CA GLU A 185 31.24 -10.27 -17.19
C GLU A 185 29.99 -9.78 -17.98
N ALA A 186 29.01 -10.64 -18.29
CA ALA A 186 27.82 -10.22 -19.06
C ALA A 186 26.66 -9.61 -18.22
N SER A 187 26.76 -9.57 -16.88
CA SER A 187 25.63 -9.20 -15.99
C SER A 187 25.59 -7.74 -15.53
N GLU A 188 26.55 -6.89 -15.93
CA GLU A 188 26.70 -5.54 -15.36
C GLU A 188 25.92 -4.41 -16.08
N PHE A 189 25.30 -4.66 -17.24
CA PHE A 189 24.79 -3.56 -18.09
C PHE A 189 23.33 -3.13 -17.88
N TRP A 190 22.50 -3.89 -17.14
CA TRP A 190 21.06 -3.60 -16.97
C TRP A 190 20.65 -3.39 -15.51
N SER A 191 21.21 -2.37 -14.84
CA SER A 191 20.61 -1.83 -13.62
C SER A 191 20.80 -0.31 -13.49
N SER A 192 19.67 0.40 -13.42
CA SER A 192 19.60 1.86 -13.49
C SER A 192 20.37 2.56 -12.36
N ALA A 193 20.99 3.68 -12.73
CA ALA A 193 21.82 4.52 -11.87
C ALA A 193 21.09 5.03 -10.60
N VAL A 194 19.76 4.95 -10.51
CA VAL A 194 18.95 5.41 -9.36
C VAL A 194 18.97 4.41 -8.21
N VAL A 195 18.90 3.09 -8.47
CA VAL A 195 19.08 2.04 -7.44
C VAL A 195 20.49 2.12 -6.85
N ARG A 196 21.49 2.47 -7.68
CA ARG A 196 22.88 2.74 -7.25
C ARG A 196 23.06 4.09 -6.55
N ARG A 197 22.37 5.17 -6.97
CA ARG A 197 22.48 6.51 -6.35
C ARG A 197 21.74 6.60 -5.02
N ALA A 198 20.67 5.82 -4.82
CA ALA A 198 20.05 5.60 -3.51
C ALA A 198 21.03 4.96 -2.50
N ARG A 199 22.08 4.27 -2.98
CA ARG A 199 23.18 3.73 -2.16
C ARG A 199 24.32 4.73 -1.91
N ARG A 200 24.47 5.81 -2.70
CA ARG A 200 25.63 6.73 -2.66
C ARG A 200 25.27 8.24 -2.56
N GLY A 201 24.18 8.60 -1.88
CA GLY A 201 23.94 9.98 -1.45
C GLY A 201 24.76 10.35 -0.20
N PRO A 202 25.28 11.59 -0.07
CA PRO A 202 26.27 11.93 0.95
C PRO A 202 25.67 11.93 2.37
N GLY A 203 26.16 11.04 3.23
CA GLY A 203 26.26 11.28 4.67
C GLY A 203 24.97 11.24 5.52
N VAL A 204 23.93 10.50 5.12
CA VAL A 204 22.83 10.11 6.05
C VAL A 204 23.01 8.65 6.48
N ALA A 205 24.20 8.35 6.98
CA ALA A 205 24.48 7.10 7.67
C ALA A 205 23.79 7.14 9.05
N GLY A 206 22.70 6.38 9.21
CA GLY A 206 22.21 5.98 10.53
C GLY A 206 20.72 6.12 10.76
N ARG A 207 20.02 4.99 10.61
CA ARG A 207 18.90 4.57 11.46
C ARG A 207 17.48 5.12 11.17
N SER A 208 17.19 5.75 10.04
CA SER A 208 15.79 5.88 9.54
C SER A 208 15.24 4.57 8.94
N ARG A 209 16.01 3.48 9.05
CA ARG A 209 15.76 2.20 8.40
C ARG A 209 14.73 1.30 9.09
N GLU A 210 14.25 1.62 10.29
CA GLU A 210 13.63 0.63 11.19
C GLU A 210 12.12 0.43 11.07
N VAL A 211 11.36 1.43 10.64
CA VAL A 211 9.89 1.35 10.65
C VAL A 211 9.33 0.65 9.41
N TRP A 212 10.11 0.65 8.32
CA TRP A 212 9.79 -0.05 7.07
C TRP A 212 10.79 -1.17 6.78
N ARG A 213 11.22 -1.88 7.84
CA ARG A 213 12.09 -3.07 7.72
C ARG A 213 11.31 -4.33 7.34
N GLY A 214 9.97 -4.34 7.40
CA GLY A 214 9.13 -5.44 6.90
C GLY A 214 9.38 -5.78 5.43
N TRP A 215 9.79 -4.80 4.64
CA TRP A 215 10.14 -4.94 3.23
C TRP A 215 11.62 -5.20 2.93
N ARG A 216 12.51 -5.16 3.94
CA ARG A 216 13.94 -5.46 3.74
C ARG A 216 14.27 -6.98 3.72
N GLY A 217 13.25 -7.83 3.87
CA GLY A 217 13.42 -9.27 4.01
C GLY A 217 13.36 -10.08 2.71
N ARG A 218 12.87 -9.52 1.60
CA ARG A 218 12.94 -10.18 0.30
C ARG A 218 14.22 -9.74 -0.38
N ARG A 219 15.19 -10.66 -0.51
CA ARG A 219 16.34 -10.48 -1.37
C ARG A 219 15.79 -10.16 -2.76
N ALA A 220 16.06 -8.95 -3.23
CA ALA A 220 15.96 -8.66 -4.65
C ALA A 220 17.08 -9.49 -5.29
N ASP A 221 16.68 -10.62 -5.87
CA ASP A 221 17.52 -11.37 -6.79
C ASP A 221 17.50 -10.57 -8.09
N VAL A 222 18.40 -9.59 -8.17
CA VAL A 222 18.48 -8.66 -9.31
C VAL A 222 19.46 -9.23 -10.30
N SER A 223 18.96 -10.06 -11.19
CA SER A 223 19.55 -10.38 -12.49
C SER A 223 18.76 -9.62 -13.57
N GLY A 224 19.23 -8.41 -13.93
CA GLY A 224 18.89 -7.72 -15.18
C GLY A 224 17.43 -7.29 -15.46
N GLY A 225 16.46 -7.58 -14.61
CA GLY A 225 15.03 -7.35 -14.87
C GLY A 225 14.32 -6.34 -13.94
N VAL A 226 13.10 -5.95 -14.32
CA VAL A 226 12.15 -5.22 -13.47
C VAL A 226 11.76 -6.11 -12.27
N ASP A 227 11.95 -5.62 -11.05
CA ASP A 227 11.47 -6.33 -9.85
C ASP A 227 9.95 -6.21 -9.76
N LEU A 228 9.23 -7.26 -10.18
CA LEU A 228 7.76 -7.32 -10.14
C LEU A 228 7.18 -7.16 -8.73
N SER A 229 7.98 -7.40 -7.69
CA SER A 229 7.56 -7.16 -6.30
C SER A 229 7.74 -5.71 -5.86
N ALA A 230 8.37 -4.86 -6.68
CA ALA A 230 8.74 -3.48 -6.36
C ALA A 230 8.79 -2.58 -7.62
N VAL A 231 7.72 -2.55 -8.40
CA VAL A 231 7.65 -1.79 -9.65
C VAL A 231 7.65 -0.28 -9.36
N VAL A 232 8.59 0.46 -9.97
CA VAL A 232 8.70 1.92 -9.79
C VAL A 232 7.66 2.62 -10.66
N VAL A 233 6.75 3.36 -10.03
CA VAL A 233 5.65 4.05 -10.75
C VAL A 233 5.60 5.56 -10.51
N GLY A 234 6.49 6.10 -9.68
CA GLY A 234 6.53 7.53 -9.39
C GLY A 234 7.33 7.87 -8.13
N LEU A 235 6.88 8.87 -7.38
CA LEU A 235 7.57 9.38 -6.19
C LEU A 235 6.64 9.44 -4.97
N ARG A 236 7.23 9.30 -3.78
CA ARG A 236 6.56 9.48 -2.50
C ARG A 236 6.87 10.85 -1.91
N GLU A 237 6.12 11.25 -0.88
CA GLU A 237 6.29 12.54 -0.18
C GLU A 237 7.68 12.77 0.44
N ASP A 238 8.43 11.69 0.71
CA ASP A 238 9.80 11.75 1.23
C ASP A 238 10.86 11.87 0.13
N GLY A 239 10.44 11.87 -1.14
CA GLY A 239 11.29 11.93 -2.33
C GLY A 239 11.86 10.58 -2.76
N ALA A 240 11.52 9.48 -2.06
CA ALA A 240 11.89 8.14 -2.51
C ALA A 240 10.97 7.67 -3.64
N PRO A 241 11.41 6.68 -4.45
CA PRO A 241 10.55 6.03 -5.45
C PRO A 241 9.28 5.46 -4.83
N TRP A 242 8.16 5.60 -5.52
CA TRP A 242 6.93 4.88 -5.24
C TRP A 242 7.03 3.49 -5.88
N LEU A 243 7.12 2.47 -5.02
CA LEU A 243 7.20 1.08 -5.41
C LEU A 243 5.82 0.43 -5.24
N LEU A 244 5.30 -0.20 -6.29
CA LEU A 244 4.09 -1.01 -6.26
C LEU A 244 4.43 -2.50 -6.37
N PRO A 245 3.99 -3.34 -5.41
CA PRO A 245 4.12 -4.79 -5.55
C PRO A 245 3.04 -5.30 -6.51
N LEU A 246 3.43 -5.84 -7.66
CA LEU A 246 2.52 -6.54 -8.56
C LEU A 246 2.57 -8.04 -8.32
N ALA A 247 3.77 -8.61 -8.19
CA ALA A 247 3.94 -10.01 -7.82
C ALA A 247 3.38 -10.29 -6.42
N GLY A 248 2.48 -11.27 -6.32
CA GLY A 248 1.85 -11.67 -5.06
C GLY A 248 0.84 -10.65 -4.51
N SER A 249 0.35 -9.71 -5.32
CA SER A 249 -0.63 -8.70 -4.89
C SER A 249 -1.67 -8.40 -5.97
N HIS A 250 -2.63 -7.54 -5.62
CA HIS A 250 -3.59 -6.90 -6.52
C HIS A 250 -3.70 -5.43 -6.13
N VAL A 251 -3.93 -4.57 -7.11
CA VAL A 251 -3.92 -3.11 -6.93
C VAL A 251 -5.30 -2.55 -7.28
N LEU A 252 -5.92 -1.86 -6.32
CA LEU A 252 -7.12 -1.06 -6.55
C LEU A 252 -6.74 0.42 -6.63
N ILE A 253 -7.15 1.09 -7.71
CA ILE A 253 -6.90 2.52 -7.94
C ILE A 253 -8.23 3.25 -8.00
N ALA A 254 -8.55 4.05 -6.99
CA ALA A 254 -9.76 4.83 -6.96
C ALA A 254 -9.46 6.32 -7.15
N GLY A 255 -10.30 7.02 -7.90
CA GLY A 255 -10.20 8.47 -8.03
C GLY A 255 -11.24 9.08 -8.95
N ALA A 256 -11.67 10.31 -8.64
CA ALA A 256 -12.63 11.04 -9.45
C ALA A 256 -12.18 11.25 -10.90
N THR A 257 -13.08 11.69 -11.78
CA THR A 257 -12.72 12.11 -13.15
C THR A 257 -11.59 13.12 -13.14
N GLY A 258 -10.58 12.92 -14.00
CA GLY A 258 -9.39 13.79 -14.04
C GLY A 258 -8.53 13.75 -12.77
N ALA A 259 -8.61 12.69 -11.95
CA ALA A 259 -7.70 12.51 -10.81
C ALA A 259 -6.31 11.97 -11.24
N GLY A 260 -6.17 11.53 -12.49
CA GLY A 260 -4.96 10.92 -13.05
C GLY A 260 -4.84 9.42 -12.78
N LYS A 261 -5.94 8.67 -12.90
CA LYS A 261 -5.93 7.19 -12.88
C LYS A 261 -5.06 6.63 -14.00
N GLY A 262 -5.25 7.16 -15.22
CA GLY A 262 -4.43 6.84 -16.39
C GLY A 262 -2.94 6.95 -16.12
N SER A 263 -2.46 8.00 -15.43
CA SER A 263 -1.03 8.13 -15.08
C SER A 263 -0.51 7.00 -14.19
N VAL A 264 -1.33 6.43 -13.31
CA VAL A 264 -0.92 5.25 -12.51
C VAL A 264 -0.86 4.01 -13.40
N LEU A 265 -1.87 3.80 -14.25
CA LEU A 265 -1.94 2.65 -15.16
C LEU A 265 -0.76 2.68 -16.15
N TRP A 266 -0.53 3.81 -16.81
CA TRP A 266 0.56 4.01 -17.75
C TRP A 266 1.93 3.95 -17.09
N ALA A 267 2.10 4.48 -15.87
CA ALA A 267 3.34 4.30 -15.13
C ALA A 267 3.63 2.82 -14.83
N ILE A 268 2.60 1.99 -14.57
CA ILE A 268 2.75 0.54 -14.42
C ILE A 268 3.14 -0.10 -15.76
N VAL A 269 2.36 0.13 -16.82
CA VAL A 269 2.58 -0.47 -18.15
C VAL A 269 3.98 -0.12 -18.66
N ARG A 270 4.36 1.15 -18.58
CA ARG A 270 5.68 1.63 -19.00
C ARG A 270 6.81 1.00 -18.18
N ALA A 271 6.65 0.85 -16.87
CA ALA A 271 7.66 0.19 -16.05
C ALA A 271 7.82 -1.29 -16.37
N LEU A 272 6.77 -1.95 -16.90
CA LEU A 272 6.77 -3.35 -17.32
C LEU A 272 7.24 -3.55 -18.77
N ALA A 273 7.29 -2.50 -19.59
CA ALA A 273 7.56 -2.58 -21.03
C ALA A 273 8.80 -3.44 -21.39
N PRO A 274 9.96 -3.34 -20.70
CA PRO A 274 11.09 -4.22 -20.99
C PRO A 274 10.79 -5.72 -20.79
N GLN A 275 10.01 -6.08 -19.76
CA GLN A 275 9.62 -7.47 -19.50
C GLN A 275 8.50 -7.97 -20.40
N ILE A 276 7.66 -7.06 -20.91
CA ILE A 276 6.67 -7.37 -21.95
C ILE A 276 7.39 -7.80 -23.23
N ARG A 277 8.38 -7.00 -23.66
CA ARG A 277 9.22 -7.30 -24.84
C ARG A 277 10.01 -8.59 -24.66
N ALA A 278 10.54 -8.84 -23.46
CA ALA A 278 11.30 -10.05 -23.14
C ALA A 278 10.45 -11.33 -22.99
N GLY A 279 9.12 -11.26 -23.12
CA GLY A 279 8.29 -12.47 -22.98
C GLY A 279 8.01 -12.92 -21.55
N LEU A 280 8.45 -12.16 -20.54
CA LEU A 280 8.33 -12.53 -19.11
C LEU A 280 7.04 -12.02 -18.47
N VAL A 281 6.44 -10.98 -19.05
CA VAL A 281 5.18 -10.39 -18.62
C VAL A 281 4.21 -10.32 -19.79
N GLU A 282 2.93 -10.59 -19.53
CA GLU A 282 1.83 -10.32 -20.43
C GLU A 282 0.82 -9.40 -19.77
N VAL A 283 0.46 -8.32 -20.47
CA VAL A 283 -0.59 -7.40 -20.03
C VAL A 283 -1.86 -7.72 -20.81
N TRP A 284 -2.94 -7.99 -20.08
CA TRP A 284 -4.27 -8.22 -20.61
C TRP A 284 -5.15 -7.04 -20.18
N ALA A 285 -5.50 -6.17 -21.13
CA ALA A 285 -6.10 -4.88 -20.84
C ALA A 285 -7.59 -4.87 -21.22
N ALA A 286 -8.42 -4.38 -20.30
CA ALA A 286 -9.85 -4.16 -20.50
C ALA A 286 -10.20 -2.68 -20.30
N ASP A 287 -10.78 -2.08 -21.33
CA ASP A 287 -11.23 -0.68 -21.34
C ASP A 287 -12.72 -0.61 -21.74
N PRO A 288 -13.65 -0.74 -20.78
CA PRO A 288 -15.08 -0.73 -21.06
C PRO A 288 -15.61 0.64 -21.52
N LYS A 289 -14.76 1.68 -21.60
CA LYS A 289 -15.13 3.02 -22.11
C LYS A 289 -14.80 3.17 -23.60
N GLY A 290 -14.89 2.06 -24.35
CA GLY A 290 -14.67 2.06 -25.80
C GLY A 290 -13.19 2.16 -26.20
N GLY A 291 -12.26 1.89 -25.29
CA GLY A 291 -10.83 1.85 -25.59
C GLY A 291 -10.09 3.19 -25.54
N MET A 292 -10.75 4.27 -25.12
CA MET A 292 -10.20 5.63 -25.17
C MET A 292 -8.96 5.85 -24.31
N GLU A 293 -8.77 5.09 -23.23
CA GLU A 293 -7.70 5.32 -22.25
C GLU A 293 -6.49 4.41 -22.48
N LEU A 294 -6.71 3.23 -23.09
CA LEU A 294 -5.67 2.20 -23.23
C LEU A 294 -5.34 1.82 -24.70
N ALA A 295 -6.17 2.16 -25.70
CA ALA A 295 -5.96 1.70 -27.08
C ALA A 295 -4.59 2.10 -27.68
N ALA A 296 -4.03 3.25 -27.28
CA ALA A 296 -2.70 3.69 -27.72
C ALA A 296 -1.58 2.68 -27.36
N GLY A 297 -1.82 1.81 -26.38
CA GLY A 297 -0.89 0.79 -25.92
C GLY A 297 -1.20 -0.61 -26.45
N ALA A 298 -2.12 -0.76 -27.41
CA ALA A 298 -2.51 -2.07 -27.94
C ALA A 298 -1.30 -2.96 -28.32
N PRO A 299 -0.21 -2.45 -28.92
CA PRO A 299 0.98 -3.27 -29.21
C PRO A 299 1.67 -3.88 -27.97
N LEU A 300 1.48 -3.29 -26.78
CA LEU A 300 2.03 -3.77 -25.50
C LEU A 300 1.16 -4.83 -24.83
N PHE A 301 -0.08 -4.99 -25.29
CA PHE A 301 -1.04 -5.89 -24.64
C PHE A 301 -1.10 -7.21 -25.40
N ALA A 302 -0.95 -8.31 -24.65
CA ALA A 302 -1.16 -9.64 -25.20
C ALA A 302 -2.63 -9.84 -25.60
N ARG A 303 -3.54 -9.13 -24.93
CA ARG A 303 -4.96 -9.07 -25.29
C ARG A 303 -5.56 -7.73 -24.88
N PHE A 304 -6.38 -7.16 -25.75
CA PHE A 304 -7.09 -5.91 -25.50
C PHE A 304 -8.59 -6.09 -25.77
N ALA A 305 -9.44 -5.74 -24.80
CA ALA A 305 -10.89 -5.86 -24.93
C ALA A 305 -11.58 -4.57 -24.47
N TYR A 306 -12.55 -4.10 -25.26
CA TYR A 306 -13.30 -2.88 -24.96
C TYR A 306 -14.83 -3.05 -25.05
N THR A 307 -15.30 -4.20 -25.52
CA THR A 307 -16.74 -4.54 -25.52
C THR A 307 -17.08 -5.40 -24.30
N PRO A 308 -18.30 -5.30 -23.74
CA PRO A 308 -18.66 -6.09 -22.55
C PRO A 308 -18.50 -7.61 -22.72
N VAL A 309 -18.80 -8.13 -23.91
CA VAL A 309 -18.66 -9.56 -24.22
C VAL A 309 -17.18 -9.95 -24.28
N ALA A 310 -16.37 -9.21 -25.04
CA ALA A 310 -14.93 -9.48 -25.16
C ALA A 310 -14.22 -9.36 -23.81
N ILE A 311 -14.65 -8.45 -22.92
CA ILE A 311 -14.09 -8.33 -21.57
C ILE A 311 -14.47 -9.53 -20.70
N ALA A 312 -15.71 -10.04 -20.80
CA ALA A 312 -16.10 -11.25 -20.09
C ALA A 312 -15.32 -12.47 -20.60
N ASP A 313 -15.17 -12.62 -21.91
CA ASP A 313 -14.37 -13.69 -22.53
C ASP A 313 -12.90 -13.59 -22.09
N LEU A 314 -12.33 -12.38 -22.07
CA LEU A 314 -10.99 -12.11 -21.56
C LEU A 314 -10.84 -12.60 -20.12
N LEU A 315 -11.75 -12.24 -19.21
CA LEU A 315 -11.68 -12.64 -17.81
C LEU A 315 -11.85 -14.15 -17.62
N ASP A 316 -12.75 -14.78 -18.37
CA ASP A 316 -12.97 -16.23 -18.33
C ASP A 316 -11.72 -16.98 -18.79
N ASP A 317 -11.05 -16.51 -19.84
CA ASP A 317 -9.81 -17.09 -20.36
C ASP A 317 -8.64 -16.94 -19.36
N VAL A 318 -8.53 -15.78 -18.69
CA VAL A 318 -7.53 -15.60 -17.63
C VAL A 318 -7.79 -16.56 -16.47
N VAL A 319 -9.05 -16.72 -16.03
CA VAL A 319 -9.41 -17.67 -14.96
C VAL A 319 -9.06 -19.09 -15.36
N ALA A 320 -9.42 -19.50 -16.57
CA ALA A 320 -9.11 -20.84 -17.08
C ALA A 320 -7.60 -21.08 -17.13
N TRP A 321 -6.80 -20.10 -17.54
CA TRP A 321 -5.34 -20.20 -17.51
C TRP A 321 -4.79 -20.27 -16.09
N MET A 322 -5.28 -19.41 -15.19
CA MET A 322 -4.90 -19.42 -13.78
C MET A 322 -5.11 -20.80 -13.15
N GLN A 323 -6.28 -21.41 -13.36
CA GLN A 323 -6.61 -22.75 -12.84
C GLN A 323 -5.69 -23.84 -13.43
N ARG A 324 -5.42 -23.81 -14.74
CA ARG A 324 -4.45 -24.74 -15.35
C ARG A 324 -3.07 -24.60 -14.72
N ARG A 325 -2.61 -23.37 -14.50
CA ARG A 325 -1.31 -23.12 -13.86
C ARG A 325 -1.30 -23.52 -12.38
N GLU A 326 -2.41 -23.33 -11.66
CA GLU A 326 -2.56 -23.83 -10.29
C GLU A 326 -2.42 -25.35 -10.21
N ASP A 327 -3.03 -26.08 -11.13
CA ASP A 327 -2.92 -27.55 -11.19
C ASP A 327 -1.47 -27.99 -11.48
N GLN A 328 -0.76 -27.27 -12.34
CA GLN A 328 0.66 -27.52 -12.63
C GLN A 328 1.57 -27.22 -11.42
N LEU A 329 1.27 -26.18 -10.65
CA LEU A 329 2.05 -25.81 -9.47
C LEU A 329 1.74 -26.68 -8.26
N ARG A 330 0.58 -27.33 -8.22
CA ARG A 330 0.11 -28.14 -7.09
C ARG A 330 1.10 -29.24 -6.74
N GLY A 331 1.65 -29.17 -5.53
CA GLY A 331 2.64 -30.13 -5.05
C GLY A 331 4.07 -29.93 -5.58
N VAL A 332 4.28 -29.00 -6.51
CA VAL A 332 5.58 -28.71 -7.14
C VAL A 332 6.19 -27.41 -6.61
N SER A 333 5.43 -26.30 -6.65
CA SER A 333 5.88 -24.99 -6.18
C SER A 333 4.75 -24.21 -5.52
N ARG A 334 5.07 -23.39 -4.53
CA ARG A 334 4.11 -22.51 -3.84
C ARG A 334 3.89 -21.18 -4.55
N THR A 335 4.74 -20.85 -5.51
CA THR A 335 4.68 -19.54 -6.21
C THR A 335 5.24 -19.71 -7.62
N HIS A 336 4.53 -19.14 -8.59
CA HIS A 336 4.96 -19.08 -9.98
C HIS A 336 6.23 -18.21 -10.12
N ARG A 337 7.15 -18.66 -10.97
CA ARG A 337 8.32 -17.89 -11.40
C ARG A 337 8.18 -17.61 -12.89
N PRO A 338 8.11 -16.33 -13.30
CA PRO A 338 7.90 -15.99 -14.69
C PRO A 338 9.03 -16.48 -15.59
N SER A 339 8.68 -17.00 -16.76
CA SER A 339 9.61 -17.44 -17.79
C SER A 339 9.04 -17.18 -19.18
N VAL A 340 9.87 -17.24 -20.22
CA VAL A 340 9.38 -17.14 -21.60
C VAL A 340 8.46 -18.34 -21.88
N GLY A 341 7.26 -18.09 -22.37
CA GLY A 341 6.22 -19.11 -22.61
C GLY A 341 5.31 -19.38 -21.40
N ASP A 342 5.75 -19.09 -20.17
CA ASP A 342 4.90 -19.10 -18.97
C ASP A 342 5.08 -17.78 -18.19
N PRO A 343 4.50 -16.67 -18.70
CA PRO A 343 4.76 -15.32 -18.18
C PRO A 343 3.93 -14.98 -16.94
N PHE A 344 4.35 -13.93 -16.25
CA PHE A 344 3.52 -13.22 -15.27
C PHE A 344 2.40 -12.46 -15.98
N VAL A 345 1.15 -12.64 -15.54
CA VAL A 345 -0.01 -12.02 -16.21
C VAL A 345 -0.54 -10.85 -15.38
N VAL A 346 -0.61 -9.67 -16.00
CA VAL A 346 -1.16 -8.45 -15.42
C VAL A 346 -2.47 -8.11 -16.13
N VAL A 347 -3.58 -8.29 -15.43
CA VAL A 347 -4.91 -7.91 -15.91
C VAL A 347 -5.18 -6.46 -15.51
N VAL A 348 -5.24 -5.56 -16.48
CA VAL A 348 -5.53 -4.14 -16.27
C VAL A 348 -6.99 -3.87 -16.59
N LEU A 349 -7.75 -3.34 -15.64
CA LEU A 349 -9.16 -2.96 -15.81
C LEU A 349 -9.28 -1.45 -15.57
N ASP A 350 -9.51 -0.64 -16.62
CA ASP A 350 -9.60 0.83 -16.48
C ASP A 350 -10.77 1.28 -15.58
N GLU A 351 -11.89 0.56 -15.65
CA GLU A 351 -13.06 0.87 -14.85
C GLU A 351 -13.80 -0.42 -14.47
N ILE A 352 -13.60 -0.89 -13.24
CA ILE A 352 -14.31 -2.07 -12.72
C ILE A 352 -15.83 -1.80 -12.66
N ALA A 353 -16.23 -0.58 -12.29
CA ALA A 353 -17.64 -0.21 -12.15
C ALA A 353 -18.44 -0.44 -13.43
N ALA A 354 -17.82 -0.15 -14.57
CA ALA A 354 -18.42 -0.33 -15.88
C ALA A 354 -18.78 -1.80 -16.15
N LEU A 355 -17.99 -2.74 -15.59
CA LEU A 355 -18.16 -4.17 -15.78
C LEU A 355 -19.26 -4.78 -14.90
N THR A 356 -19.52 -4.17 -13.75
CA THR A 356 -20.46 -4.70 -12.74
C THR A 356 -21.78 -3.96 -12.69
N ALA A 357 -21.82 -2.69 -13.09
CA ALA A 357 -23.03 -1.86 -13.04
C ALA A 357 -23.72 -1.73 -14.41
N TYR A 358 -23.00 -1.88 -15.52
CA TYR A 358 -23.52 -1.62 -16.87
C TYR A 358 -23.31 -2.84 -17.79
N GLY A 359 -24.23 -3.09 -18.71
CA GLY A 359 -24.20 -4.26 -19.63
C GLY A 359 -25.27 -5.32 -19.32
N PRO A 360 -25.46 -6.34 -20.18
CA PRO A 360 -26.51 -7.35 -20.02
C PRO A 360 -26.36 -8.20 -18.74
N PRO A 361 -27.45 -8.63 -18.09
CA PRO A 361 -27.40 -9.40 -16.83
C PRO A 361 -26.49 -10.64 -16.88
N GLU A 362 -26.51 -11.39 -17.97
CA GLU A 362 -25.68 -12.60 -18.12
C GLU A 362 -24.17 -12.29 -18.18
N ILE A 363 -23.79 -11.20 -18.84
CA ILE A 363 -22.39 -10.75 -18.89
C ILE A 363 -21.93 -10.31 -17.51
N ARG A 364 -22.75 -9.54 -16.78
CA ARG A 364 -22.43 -9.14 -15.41
C ARG A 364 -22.27 -10.36 -14.49
N LYS A 365 -23.10 -11.38 -14.66
CA LYS A 365 -23.02 -12.63 -13.90
C LYS A 365 -21.71 -13.39 -14.16
N ARG A 366 -21.27 -13.48 -15.42
CA ARG A 366 -19.96 -14.07 -15.79
C ARG A 366 -18.82 -13.31 -15.10
N ILE A 367 -18.77 -12.00 -15.25
CA ILE A 367 -17.74 -11.15 -14.64
C ILE A 367 -17.74 -11.27 -13.11
N ALA A 368 -18.93 -11.29 -12.49
CA ALA A 368 -19.09 -11.45 -11.04
C ALA A 368 -18.64 -12.84 -10.52
N ALA A 369 -18.53 -13.85 -11.39
CA ALA A 369 -17.93 -15.14 -11.05
C ALA A 369 -16.40 -15.11 -11.21
N SER A 370 -15.91 -14.54 -12.32
CA SER A 370 -14.49 -14.59 -12.70
C SER A 370 -13.61 -13.64 -11.90
N LEU A 371 -14.04 -12.38 -11.68
CA LEU A 371 -13.21 -11.37 -11.00
C LEU A 371 -12.89 -11.72 -9.53
N PRO A 372 -13.85 -12.11 -8.67
CA PRO A 372 -13.53 -12.51 -7.30
C PRO A 372 -12.62 -13.75 -7.22
N MET A 373 -12.73 -14.66 -8.17
CA MET A 373 -11.88 -15.85 -8.26
C MET A 373 -10.42 -15.45 -8.54
N LEU A 374 -10.19 -14.60 -9.55
CA LEU A 374 -8.86 -14.04 -9.84
C LEU A 374 -8.26 -13.32 -8.63
N LEU A 375 -9.04 -12.46 -7.98
CA LEU A 375 -8.57 -11.66 -6.84
C LEU A 375 -8.25 -12.48 -5.59
N SER A 376 -8.86 -13.65 -5.46
CA SER A 376 -8.66 -14.55 -4.31
C SER A 376 -7.54 -15.54 -4.54
N GLN A 377 -7.38 -16.04 -5.77
CA GLN A 377 -6.51 -17.17 -6.08
C GLN A 377 -5.28 -16.80 -6.93
N GLY A 378 -5.34 -15.73 -7.73
CA GLY A 378 -4.34 -15.40 -8.76
C GLY A 378 -2.93 -15.08 -8.26
N ARG A 379 -2.75 -14.66 -7.00
CA ARG A 379 -1.46 -14.19 -6.48
C ARG A 379 -0.34 -15.22 -6.54
N ALA A 380 -0.62 -16.46 -6.16
CA ALA A 380 0.36 -17.56 -6.15
C ALA A 380 0.71 -18.08 -7.56
N PRO A 381 -0.25 -18.33 -8.46
CA PRO A 381 0.03 -18.71 -9.86
C PRO A 381 0.55 -17.56 -10.73
N GLY A 382 0.74 -16.35 -10.19
CA GLY A 382 1.39 -15.25 -10.91
C GLY A 382 0.45 -14.47 -11.84
N PHE A 383 -0.80 -14.31 -11.40
CA PHE A 383 -1.81 -13.46 -12.03
C PHE A 383 -2.11 -12.29 -11.09
N THR A 384 -2.03 -11.05 -11.58
CA THR A 384 -2.39 -9.87 -10.81
C THR A 384 -3.46 -9.06 -11.51
N VAL A 385 -4.42 -8.53 -10.75
CA VAL A 385 -5.39 -7.56 -11.23
C VAL A 385 -4.97 -6.16 -10.77
N VAL A 386 -4.89 -5.24 -11.72
CA VAL A 386 -4.80 -3.79 -11.49
C VAL A 386 -6.13 -3.21 -11.94
N GLY A 387 -6.97 -2.87 -10.97
CA GLY A 387 -8.32 -2.41 -11.23
C GLY A 387 -8.50 -0.95 -10.83
N ALA A 388 -9.11 -0.16 -11.71
CA ALA A 388 -9.44 1.23 -11.43
C ALA A 388 -10.95 1.44 -11.22
N VAL A 389 -11.29 2.42 -10.38
CA VAL A 389 -12.68 2.82 -10.07
C VAL A 389 -12.80 4.35 -10.00
N GLN A 390 -13.83 4.90 -10.59
CA GLN A 390 -14.03 6.36 -10.61
C GLN A 390 -14.83 6.90 -9.42
N ASP A 391 -15.88 6.20 -9.01
CA ASP A 391 -16.67 6.55 -7.82
C ASP A 391 -16.81 5.33 -6.89
N PRO A 392 -16.09 5.30 -5.76
CA PRO A 392 -16.15 4.18 -4.82
C PRO A 392 -17.49 4.05 -4.09
N ARG A 393 -18.49 4.92 -4.35
CA ARG A 393 -19.86 4.75 -3.83
C ARG A 393 -20.75 3.92 -4.74
N LYS A 394 -20.62 4.11 -6.05
CA LYS A 394 -21.46 3.45 -7.06
C LYS A 394 -21.09 1.98 -7.19
N ASP A 395 -19.81 1.70 -7.00
CA ASP A 395 -19.35 0.38 -6.64
C ASP A 395 -19.40 0.25 -5.12
N VAL A 396 -20.42 -0.41 -4.57
CA VAL A 396 -20.20 -1.09 -3.30
C VAL A 396 -19.11 -2.12 -3.61
N ILE A 397 -17.84 -1.75 -3.41
CA ILE A 397 -16.68 -2.53 -3.83
C ILE A 397 -16.66 -3.82 -2.98
N ALA A 398 -17.50 -4.79 -3.31
CA ALA A 398 -17.68 -6.04 -2.57
C ALA A 398 -16.35 -6.80 -2.47
N PHE A 399 -15.47 -6.56 -3.42
CA PHE A 399 -14.15 -7.17 -3.55
C PHE A 399 -13.00 -6.24 -3.09
N ARG A 400 -13.26 -5.08 -2.46
CA ARG A 400 -12.21 -4.14 -1.99
C ARG A 400 -11.18 -4.85 -1.13
N ASP A 401 -11.66 -5.72 -0.26
CA ASP A 401 -10.83 -6.44 0.70
C ASP A 401 -9.95 -7.50 0.03
N LEU A 402 -10.26 -7.89 -1.21
CA LEU A 402 -9.43 -8.79 -2.00
C LEU A 402 -8.23 -8.07 -2.66
N PHE A 403 -8.18 -6.74 -2.64
CA PHE A 403 -7.05 -5.93 -3.14
C PHE A 403 -6.12 -5.51 -1.99
N PRO A 404 -4.95 -6.13 -1.79
CA PRO A 404 -4.07 -5.77 -0.67
C PRO A 404 -3.45 -4.38 -0.81
N VAL A 405 -3.32 -3.88 -2.04
CA VAL A 405 -2.78 -2.54 -2.32
C VAL A 405 -3.93 -1.67 -2.78
N ARG A 406 -4.13 -0.54 -2.09
CA ARG A 406 -5.23 0.40 -2.37
C ARG A 406 -4.67 1.80 -2.53
N VAL A 407 -5.00 2.43 -3.64
CA VAL A 407 -4.59 3.78 -4.01
C VAL A 407 -5.83 4.66 -4.10
N ALA A 408 -5.90 5.69 -3.27
CA ALA A 408 -6.91 6.74 -3.36
C ALA A 408 -6.27 8.01 -3.93
N LEU A 409 -6.49 8.26 -5.22
CA LEU A 409 -6.22 9.55 -5.86
C LEU A 409 -7.23 10.59 -5.37
N ARG A 410 -7.23 11.78 -6.00
CA ARG A 410 -8.17 12.85 -5.66
C ARG A 410 -9.63 12.35 -5.61
N MET A 411 -10.29 12.60 -4.49
CA MET A 411 -11.69 12.26 -4.22
C MET A 411 -12.55 13.52 -4.12
N SER A 412 -13.88 13.36 -4.14
CA SER A 412 -14.80 14.48 -3.95
C SER A 412 -15.17 14.69 -2.48
N GLU A 413 -15.23 13.62 -1.69
CA GLU A 413 -15.62 13.68 -0.27
C GLU A 413 -14.68 12.90 0.66
N PRO A 414 -14.58 13.32 1.94
CA PRO A 414 -13.83 12.60 2.98
C PRO A 414 -14.21 11.13 3.14
N THR A 415 -15.51 10.82 3.05
CA THR A 415 -16.05 9.46 3.25
C THR A 415 -15.54 8.47 2.21
N GLN A 416 -15.28 8.92 0.97
CA GLN A 416 -14.74 8.10 -0.11
C GLN A 416 -13.32 7.61 0.17
N VAL A 417 -12.53 8.36 0.94
CA VAL A 417 -11.18 7.95 1.35
C VAL A 417 -11.24 6.66 2.16
N ASP A 418 -12.13 6.59 3.14
CA ASP A 418 -12.29 5.42 4.00
C ASP A 418 -12.93 4.24 3.27
N MET A 419 -13.78 4.50 2.27
CA MET A 419 -14.33 3.45 1.40
C MET A 419 -13.22 2.72 0.65
N VAL A 420 -12.18 3.44 0.20
CA VAL A 420 -11.07 2.87 -0.58
C VAL A 420 -9.95 2.35 0.31
N LEU A 421 -9.39 3.20 1.18
CA LEU A 421 -8.18 2.87 1.96
C LEU A 421 -8.49 2.09 3.24
N GLY A 422 -9.76 1.96 3.60
CA GLY A 422 -10.22 1.33 4.84
C GLY A 422 -10.59 2.37 5.91
N ARG A 423 -11.42 1.94 6.86
CA ARG A 423 -12.00 2.79 7.91
C ARG A 423 -10.91 3.52 8.71
N GLY A 424 -11.08 4.84 8.90
CA GLY A 424 -10.19 5.66 9.71
C GLY A 424 -8.96 6.19 8.96
N SER A 425 -8.80 5.89 7.68
CA SER A 425 -7.72 6.40 6.84
C SER A 425 -7.75 7.92 6.71
N TRP A 426 -8.93 8.51 6.56
CA TRP A 426 -9.09 9.96 6.52
C TRP A 426 -8.64 10.60 7.83
N ALA A 427 -9.05 10.04 8.98
CA ALA A 427 -8.63 10.49 10.30
C ALA A 427 -7.12 10.31 10.54
N ALA A 428 -6.51 9.30 9.90
CA ALA A 428 -5.06 9.08 9.89
C ALA A 428 -4.28 10.07 8.99
N GLY A 429 -4.96 11.04 8.37
CA GLY A 429 -4.34 12.14 7.61
C GLY A 429 -4.37 11.96 6.08
N ALA A 430 -5.10 10.97 5.57
CA ALA A 430 -5.25 10.69 4.14
C ALA A 430 -6.28 11.58 3.45
N HIS A 431 -6.11 12.91 3.52
CA HIS A 431 -7.06 13.87 2.97
C HIS A 431 -7.02 13.96 1.44
N ALA A 432 -7.46 12.92 0.74
CA ALA A 432 -7.44 12.83 -0.73
C ALA A 432 -8.42 13.82 -1.39
N GLU A 433 -9.48 14.23 -0.68
CA GLU A 433 -10.43 15.25 -1.12
C GLU A 433 -9.83 16.66 -1.17
N ARG A 434 -8.68 16.87 -0.53
CA ARG A 434 -7.94 18.15 -0.52
C ARG A 434 -6.85 18.21 -1.60
N ILE A 435 -6.70 17.17 -2.42
CA ILE A 435 -5.74 17.18 -3.52
C ILE A 435 -6.27 18.11 -4.61
N GLY A 436 -5.43 19.04 -5.07
CA GLY A 436 -5.80 20.02 -6.11
C GLY A 436 -6.03 19.39 -7.48
N LEU A 437 -6.82 20.05 -8.33
CA LEU A 437 -7.10 19.62 -9.72
C LEU A 437 -5.84 19.62 -10.60
N ASP A 438 -4.88 20.48 -10.28
CA ASP A 438 -3.57 20.63 -10.94
C ASP A 438 -2.58 19.49 -10.64
N ARG A 439 -3.01 18.51 -9.84
CA ARG A 439 -2.15 17.47 -9.26
C ARG A 439 -2.61 16.06 -9.61
N GLN A 440 -2.96 15.88 -10.87
CA GLN A 440 -3.29 14.58 -11.45
C GLN A 440 -2.16 13.57 -11.18
N GLY A 441 -2.56 12.33 -10.87
CA GLY A 441 -1.66 11.24 -10.48
C GLY A 441 -1.21 11.30 -9.02
N THR A 442 -1.61 12.32 -8.24
CA THR A 442 -1.33 12.41 -6.80
C THR A 442 -2.41 11.71 -5.99
N GLY A 443 -1.99 10.91 -5.01
CA GLY A 443 -2.90 10.17 -4.15
C GLY A 443 -2.23 9.59 -2.92
N PHE A 444 -2.98 8.79 -2.19
CA PHE A 444 -2.53 8.07 -1.02
C PHE A 444 -2.54 6.57 -1.30
N VAL A 445 -1.45 5.89 -0.98
CA VAL A 445 -1.35 4.43 -1.07
C VAL A 445 -1.33 3.82 0.33
N SER A 446 -2.09 2.75 0.51
CA SER A 446 -2.07 1.89 1.68
C SER A 446 -1.91 0.44 1.22
N THR A 447 -1.25 -0.37 2.04
CA THR A 447 -1.17 -1.82 1.81
C THR A 447 -1.57 -2.56 3.08
N ASP A 448 -2.01 -3.81 2.99
CA ASP A 448 -2.36 -4.59 4.19
C ASP A 448 -1.19 -4.71 5.20
N ASP A 449 0.06 -4.78 4.71
CA ASP A 449 1.28 -4.79 5.55
C ASP A 449 1.63 -3.41 6.13
N ALA A 450 1.06 -2.35 5.57
CA ALA A 450 1.38 -0.96 5.82
C ALA A 450 0.10 -0.10 5.75
N PRO A 451 -0.82 -0.22 6.73
CA PRO A 451 -2.15 0.36 6.62
C PRO A 451 -2.16 1.90 6.72
N VAL A 452 -1.03 2.51 7.10
CA VAL A 452 -0.91 3.96 7.26
C VAL A 452 -0.69 4.60 5.89
N PRO A 453 -1.63 5.41 5.40
CA PRO A 453 -1.56 5.89 4.02
C PRO A 453 -0.38 6.84 3.77
N VAL A 454 0.35 6.60 2.69
CA VAL A 454 1.50 7.41 2.26
C VAL A 454 1.13 8.22 1.03
N LEU A 455 1.47 9.51 1.02
CA LEU A 455 1.23 10.38 -0.13
C LEU A 455 2.26 10.10 -1.24
N VAL A 456 1.75 9.91 -2.44
CA VAL A 456 2.48 9.50 -3.64
C VAL A 456 2.00 10.28 -4.86
N ARG A 457 2.83 10.33 -5.90
CA ARG A 457 2.49 10.89 -7.21
C ARG A 457 3.07 9.99 -8.29
N ALA A 458 2.20 9.52 -9.19
CA ALA A 458 2.60 8.75 -10.36
C ALA A 458 3.46 9.61 -11.30
N ALA A 459 4.36 8.94 -12.02
CA ALA A 459 4.98 9.54 -13.18
C ALA A 459 3.92 9.84 -14.25
N TRP A 460 4.05 10.97 -14.94
CA TRP A 460 3.14 11.38 -16.01
C TRP A 460 3.76 11.06 -17.36
N GLN A 461 3.05 10.25 -18.14
CA GLN A 461 3.37 9.93 -19.53
C GLN A 461 2.46 10.79 -20.41
N ASP A 462 3.04 11.41 -21.42
CA ASP A 462 2.28 12.00 -22.52
C ASP A 462 2.05 10.96 -23.63
N ASP A 463 1.22 11.32 -24.61
CA ASP A 463 0.84 10.43 -25.69
C ASP A 463 2.05 10.03 -26.55
N ASP A 464 3.04 10.92 -26.67
CA ASP A 464 4.30 10.67 -27.39
C ASP A 464 5.16 9.60 -26.68
N ASP A 465 5.34 9.67 -25.34
CA ASP A 465 6.03 8.64 -24.56
C ASP A 465 5.28 7.31 -24.63
N ILE A 466 3.94 7.33 -24.61
CA ILE A 466 3.12 6.10 -24.78
C ILE A 466 3.36 5.48 -26.15
N ALA A 467 3.30 6.28 -27.22
CA ALA A 467 3.53 5.81 -28.58
C ALA A 467 4.96 5.30 -28.78
N GLU A 468 5.97 5.97 -28.23
CA GLU A 468 7.37 5.54 -28.25
C GLU A 468 7.54 4.18 -27.54
N VAL A 469 6.98 4.05 -26.33
CA VAL A 469 7.03 2.80 -25.56
C VAL A 469 6.33 1.67 -26.33
N ALA A 470 5.15 1.94 -26.90
CA ALA A 470 4.40 0.95 -27.67
C ALA A 470 5.14 0.51 -28.93
N ALA A 471 5.75 1.44 -29.66
CA ALA A 471 6.55 1.12 -30.85
C ALA A 471 7.81 0.32 -30.50
N ARG A 472 8.49 0.66 -29.40
CA ARG A 472 9.77 0.06 -29.03
C ARG A 472 9.65 -1.29 -28.33
N PHE A 473 8.66 -1.44 -27.45
CA PHE A 473 8.50 -2.62 -26.60
C PHE A 473 7.28 -3.47 -26.96
N GLY A 474 6.41 -2.97 -27.85
CA GLY A 474 5.27 -3.73 -28.35
C GLY A 474 5.71 -4.98 -29.09
N ARG A 475 4.83 -5.98 -29.11
CA ARG A 475 5.04 -7.19 -29.92
C ARG A 475 4.41 -6.95 -31.30
N PRO A 476 5.19 -7.01 -32.39
CA PRO A 476 4.75 -6.57 -33.72
C PRO A 476 3.61 -7.40 -34.37
N ASP A 477 3.14 -8.50 -33.75
CA ASP A 477 2.41 -9.55 -34.47
C ASP A 477 1.05 -9.97 -33.88
N ARG A 478 0.42 -9.17 -33.02
CA ARG A 478 -0.82 -9.60 -32.32
C ARG A 478 -2.05 -8.71 -32.49
N SER A 479 -1.99 -7.62 -33.25
CA SER A 479 -3.14 -6.72 -33.45
C SER A 479 -4.12 -7.15 -34.55
N ASP A 480 -3.77 -8.10 -35.43
CA ASP A 480 -4.58 -8.49 -36.60
C ASP A 480 -4.94 -9.98 -36.70
N ALA A 481 -4.66 -10.80 -35.68
CA ALA A 481 -5.13 -12.18 -35.69
C ALA A 481 -6.64 -12.22 -35.36
N PRO A 482 -7.50 -12.84 -36.21
CA PRO A 482 -8.81 -13.28 -35.74
C PRO A 482 -8.61 -14.12 -34.46
N PRO A 483 -9.60 -14.19 -33.54
CA PRO A 483 -9.42 -14.93 -32.29
C PRO A 483 -8.90 -16.33 -32.61
N ASP A 484 -7.63 -16.57 -32.30
CA ASP A 484 -7.03 -17.88 -32.44
C ASP A 484 -7.92 -18.81 -31.62
N GLU A 485 -8.48 -19.80 -32.30
CA GLU A 485 -9.10 -20.95 -31.68
C GLU A 485 -8.17 -21.42 -30.56
N PRO A 486 -8.68 -21.71 -29.34
CA PRO A 486 -7.85 -22.17 -28.23
C PRO A 486 -6.91 -23.25 -28.75
N PRO A 487 -5.60 -23.22 -28.41
CA PRO A 487 -4.62 -24.08 -29.06
C PRO A 487 -5.18 -25.50 -29.05
N GLY A 488 -5.49 -25.98 -30.26
CA GLY A 488 -5.94 -27.34 -30.45
C GLY A 488 -4.94 -28.28 -29.76
N PRO A 489 -5.38 -29.46 -29.29
CA PRO A 489 -4.49 -30.39 -28.63
C PRO A 489 -3.22 -30.55 -29.46
N VAL A 490 -2.08 -30.19 -28.85
CA VAL A 490 -0.76 -30.36 -29.45
C VAL A 490 -0.72 -31.76 -30.07
N PRO A 491 -0.40 -31.93 -31.37
CA PRO A 491 -0.29 -33.25 -31.94
C PRO A 491 0.80 -33.98 -31.16
N VAL A 492 0.37 -34.91 -30.32
CA VAL A 492 1.27 -35.84 -29.65
C VAL A 492 1.94 -36.60 -30.78
N ALA A 493 3.24 -36.38 -30.98
CA ALA A 493 4.04 -37.23 -31.85
C ALA A 493 3.71 -38.70 -31.50
N PRO A 494 3.48 -39.58 -32.49
CA PRO A 494 3.10 -40.95 -32.21
C PRO A 494 4.14 -41.56 -31.28
N VAL A 495 3.70 -41.85 -30.05
CA VAL A 495 4.49 -42.58 -29.06
C VAL A 495 4.82 -43.90 -29.73
N ALA A 496 6.10 -44.13 -30.02
CA ALA A 496 6.58 -45.42 -30.48
C ALA A 496 6.06 -46.50 -29.52
N PRO A 497 5.54 -47.63 -30.02
CA PRO A 497 4.95 -48.65 -29.15
C PRO A 497 5.98 -49.06 -28.10
N VAL A 498 5.64 -48.76 -26.84
CA VAL A 498 6.42 -49.18 -25.68
C VAL A 498 6.46 -50.71 -25.70
N ALA A 499 7.67 -51.27 -25.77
CA ALA A 499 7.86 -52.70 -25.65
C ALA A 499 7.21 -53.21 -24.34
N PRO A 500 6.52 -54.35 -24.34
CA PRO A 500 5.85 -54.86 -23.15
C PRO A 500 6.87 -54.98 -21.99
N LEU A 501 6.55 -54.35 -20.87
CA LEU A 501 7.32 -54.47 -19.64
C LEU A 501 7.41 -55.94 -19.23
N PRO A 502 8.58 -56.44 -18.80
CA PRO A 502 8.71 -57.79 -18.29
C PRO A 502 7.81 -57.97 -17.05
N PRO A 503 7.23 -59.17 -16.84
CA PRO A 503 6.35 -59.43 -15.72
C PRO A 503 7.08 -59.21 -14.39
N LEU A 504 6.40 -58.50 -13.48
CA LEU A 504 6.91 -58.22 -12.14
C LEU A 504 7.20 -59.52 -11.37
N PRO A 505 8.31 -59.61 -10.63
CA PRO A 505 8.58 -60.77 -9.79
C PRO A 505 7.51 -60.89 -8.69
N PRO A 506 7.14 -62.13 -8.29
CA PRO A 506 6.13 -62.35 -7.27
C PRO A 506 6.55 -61.74 -5.92
N LEU A 507 5.61 -61.05 -5.29
CA LEU A 507 5.80 -60.44 -3.97
C LEU A 507 6.11 -61.52 -2.91
N PRO A 508 7.04 -61.25 -1.97
CA PRO A 508 7.32 -62.16 -0.88
C PRO A 508 6.09 -62.30 0.03
N PRO A 509 5.85 -63.50 0.62
CA PRO A 509 4.71 -63.73 1.49
C PRO A 509 4.78 -62.84 2.74
N LEU A 510 3.64 -62.24 3.08
CA LEU A 510 3.48 -61.41 4.27
C LEU A 510 3.75 -62.24 5.54
N PRO A 511 4.43 -61.68 6.55
CA PRO A 511 4.64 -62.38 7.82
C PRO A 511 3.31 -62.62 8.53
N PRO A 512 3.18 -63.75 9.28
CA PRO A 512 1.95 -64.09 9.98
C PRO A 512 1.62 -63.02 11.04
N VAL A 513 0.36 -62.57 11.01
CA VAL A 513 -0.20 -61.62 11.97
C VAL A 513 -0.24 -62.28 13.35
N ALA A 514 0.45 -61.69 14.34
CA ALA A 514 0.41 -62.16 15.71
C ALA A 514 -1.02 -62.05 16.28
N PRO A 515 -1.52 -63.05 17.05
CA PRO A 515 -2.84 -62.98 17.65
C PRO A 515 -2.91 -61.84 18.67
N LEU A 516 -3.99 -61.07 18.63
CA LEU A 516 -4.30 -60.04 19.62
C LEU A 516 -4.46 -60.68 21.02
N PRO A 517 -3.93 -60.06 22.09
CA PRO A 517 -4.09 -60.59 23.43
C PRO A 517 -5.56 -60.57 23.88
N PRO A 518 -6.00 -61.54 24.71
CA PRO A 518 -7.38 -61.63 25.16
C PRO A 518 -7.77 -60.46 26.08
N VAL A 519 -8.97 -59.94 25.85
CA VAL A 519 -9.57 -58.87 26.68
C VAL A 519 -9.95 -59.46 28.04
N ALA A 520 -9.36 -58.95 29.11
CA ALA A 520 -9.69 -59.35 30.48
C ALA A 520 -11.13 -58.90 30.84
N PRO A 521 -11.87 -59.70 31.65
CA PRO A 521 -13.23 -59.35 32.06
C PRO A 521 -13.20 -58.17 33.04
N VAL A 522 -14.10 -57.21 32.81
CA VAL A 522 -14.27 -56.04 33.67
C VAL A 522 -15.00 -56.50 34.94
N SER A 523 -14.29 -56.60 36.05
CA SER A 523 -14.91 -56.70 37.38
C SER A 523 -15.49 -55.34 37.76
N SER A 524 -16.78 -55.36 38.10
CA SER A 524 -17.54 -54.26 38.67
C SER A 524 -16.87 -53.77 39.96
N GLY A 525 -16.27 -52.58 39.93
CA GLY A 525 -15.75 -51.94 41.13
C GLY A 525 -14.90 -50.71 40.85
N ALA A 526 -15.43 -49.55 41.24
CA ALA A 526 -14.76 -48.25 41.38
C ALA A 526 -14.33 -47.51 40.09
N VAL A 527 -15.17 -46.52 39.77
CA VAL A 527 -14.94 -45.41 38.84
C VAL A 527 -13.80 -44.52 39.36
N VAL A 528 -12.72 -44.35 38.57
CA VAL A 528 -11.90 -43.12 38.52
C VAL A 528 -11.40 -42.95 37.08
N THR A 529 -11.81 -41.86 36.42
CA THR A 529 -11.44 -41.52 35.05
C THR A 529 -10.34 -40.45 35.02
N HIS A 530 -9.24 -40.72 34.30
CA HIS A 530 -8.41 -39.71 33.66
C HIS A 530 -8.01 -40.18 32.26
N PRO A 531 -8.28 -39.40 31.20
CA PRO A 531 -7.51 -39.50 29.96
C PRO A 531 -6.93 -38.15 29.49
N GLY A 532 -5.60 -38.11 29.41
CA GLY A 532 -4.82 -37.87 28.19
C GLY A 532 -5.08 -36.63 27.32
N THR A 533 -4.15 -35.67 27.38
CA THR A 533 -3.84 -34.69 26.32
C THR A 533 -2.52 -35.11 25.64
N TRP A 534 -2.49 -35.12 24.30
CA TRP A 534 -1.25 -35.11 23.51
C TRP A 534 -0.68 -33.69 23.52
N LEU A 535 0.47 -33.48 24.18
CA LEU A 535 1.27 -32.25 24.03
C LEU A 535 2.71 -32.63 23.64
N PRO A 536 3.32 -31.97 22.64
CA PRO A 536 4.74 -32.11 22.37
C PRO A 536 5.56 -31.43 23.47
N ASP A 537 6.73 -32.00 23.76
CA ASP A 537 7.66 -31.53 24.78
C ASP A 537 8.32 -30.20 24.38
N LEU A 538 8.01 -29.12 25.10
CA LEU A 538 8.51 -27.75 24.85
C LEU A 538 9.75 -27.38 25.69
N ARG A 539 10.37 -28.36 26.38
CA ARG A 539 11.62 -28.18 27.13
C ARG A 539 12.83 -27.60 26.36
N PRO A 540 12.93 -27.62 25.01
CA PRO A 540 14.05 -26.99 24.30
C PRO A 540 14.04 -25.45 24.28
N TYR A 541 12.95 -24.79 24.69
CA TYR A 541 12.76 -23.34 24.47
C TYR A 541 13.09 -22.41 25.66
N GLY A 542 13.75 -22.91 26.72
CA GLY A 542 14.45 -22.06 27.70
C GLY A 542 13.62 -20.96 28.36
N LEU A 543 12.40 -21.26 28.81
CA LEU A 543 11.60 -20.35 29.64
C LEU A 543 11.87 -20.63 31.13
N PRO A 544 12.04 -19.59 31.98
CA PRO A 544 12.34 -19.78 33.39
C PRO A 544 11.17 -20.41 34.15
N ASP A 545 11.52 -21.35 35.03
CA ASP A 545 10.66 -22.21 35.83
C ASP A 545 9.89 -21.38 36.88
N VAL A 546 8.58 -21.21 36.71
CA VAL A 546 7.71 -20.50 37.67
C VAL A 546 7.23 -21.49 38.72
N ARG A 547 8.11 -21.84 39.65
CA ARG A 547 7.71 -22.38 40.96
C ARG A 547 7.64 -21.22 41.94
N GLU A 548 6.45 -20.64 42.07
CA GLU A 548 5.92 -20.03 43.31
C GLU A 548 4.57 -19.36 43.00
N ARG A 549 3.47 -19.97 43.48
CA ARG A 549 2.15 -19.33 43.64
C ARG A 549 1.81 -19.35 45.13
N PRO A 550 1.21 -18.27 45.65
CA PRO A 550 0.22 -18.40 46.72
C PRO A 550 -1.19 -18.00 46.23
N THR A 551 -2.10 -18.97 46.35
CA THR A 551 -3.50 -18.93 46.82
C THR A 551 -4.42 -17.75 46.43
N GLY A 552 -5.46 -18.03 45.63
CA GLY A 552 -6.70 -17.25 45.54
C GLY A 552 -7.63 -17.75 44.41
N PRO A 553 -8.96 -17.88 44.61
CA PRO A 553 -9.79 -18.74 43.77
C PRO A 553 -10.64 -17.96 42.75
N SER A 554 -10.55 -18.33 41.47
CA SER A 554 -11.69 -18.59 40.55
C SER A 554 -11.21 -18.50 39.10
N ASP A 555 -11.09 -19.66 38.45
CA ASP A 555 -11.20 -19.77 36.99
C ASP A 555 -12.40 -20.67 36.70
N PRO A 556 -13.32 -20.27 35.80
CA PRO A 556 -14.37 -21.14 35.30
C PRO A 556 -13.81 -22.13 34.26
N PRO A 557 -14.31 -23.38 34.20
CA PRO A 557 -13.86 -24.38 33.24
C PRO A 557 -14.49 -24.17 31.85
N THR A 558 -13.69 -24.35 30.81
CA THR A 558 -14.12 -24.55 29.43
C THR A 558 -14.59 -26.01 29.25
N VAL A 559 -15.84 -26.23 28.82
CA VAL A 559 -16.34 -27.55 28.38
C VAL A 559 -16.19 -27.68 26.85
N PRO A 560 -15.73 -28.84 26.33
CA PRO A 560 -15.68 -29.13 24.91
C PRO A 560 -17.04 -29.54 24.31
N LEU A 561 -17.27 -29.13 23.06
CA LEU A 561 -18.45 -29.41 22.24
C LEU A 561 -18.56 -30.90 21.87
N ARG A 562 -19.46 -31.65 22.51
CA ARG A 562 -20.27 -32.75 21.93
C ARG A 562 -21.51 -32.96 22.80
N GLY A 563 -22.70 -32.77 22.24
CA GLY A 563 -23.99 -32.94 22.94
C GLY A 563 -24.88 -31.69 23.06
N TRP A 564 -24.63 -30.61 22.29
CA TRP A 564 -25.48 -29.43 22.30
C TRP A 564 -26.57 -29.53 21.21
N SER A 565 -27.83 -29.68 21.63
CA SER A 565 -28.98 -29.32 20.80
C SER A 565 -29.20 -27.81 20.87
N PRO A 566 -29.50 -27.11 19.76
CA PRO A 566 -29.77 -25.69 19.81
C PRO A 566 -31.01 -25.42 20.68
N PRO A 567 -31.03 -24.32 21.47
CA PRO A 567 -32.22 -23.95 22.22
C PRO A 567 -33.38 -23.62 21.25
N PRO A 568 -34.65 -23.81 21.67
CA PRO A 568 -35.77 -23.30 20.90
C PRO A 568 -35.62 -21.77 20.72
N PRO A 569 -36.11 -21.19 19.61
CA PRO A 569 -36.07 -19.75 19.41
C PRO A 569 -36.70 -19.04 20.61
N PRO A 570 -36.17 -17.88 21.02
CA PRO A 570 -36.70 -17.17 22.18
C PRO A 570 -38.20 -16.91 22.00
N ALA A 571 -38.97 -17.16 23.05
CA ALA A 571 -40.35 -16.71 23.10
C ALA A 571 -40.37 -15.21 22.79
N VAL A 572 -41.14 -14.84 21.76
CA VAL A 572 -41.43 -13.45 21.44
C VAL A 572 -42.09 -12.84 22.67
N LEU A 573 -41.31 -12.10 23.46
CA LEU A 573 -41.90 -11.18 24.41
C LEU A 573 -42.76 -10.22 23.60
N PRO A 574 -44.04 -10.01 23.96
CA PRO A 574 -44.89 -9.09 23.23
C PRO A 574 -44.21 -7.73 23.19
N ALA A 575 -44.03 -7.19 22.00
CA ALA A 575 -43.50 -5.85 21.81
C ALA A 575 -44.39 -4.87 22.59
N SER A 576 -43.91 -4.39 23.74
CA SER A 576 -44.33 -3.11 24.28
C SER A 576 -43.86 -2.06 23.28
N ARG A 577 -44.72 -1.77 22.30
CA ARG A 577 -44.61 -0.59 21.45
C ARG A 577 -44.41 0.61 22.38
N PRO A 578 -43.31 1.39 22.28
CA PRO A 578 -43.40 2.77 22.71
C PRO A 578 -44.54 3.37 21.90
N ALA A 579 -45.52 3.98 22.60
CA ALA A 579 -46.62 4.67 21.95
C ALA A 579 -46.03 5.67 20.95
N LEU A 580 -46.27 5.44 19.66
CA LEU A 580 -46.06 6.45 18.65
C LEU A 580 -46.92 7.65 19.06
N PRO A 581 -46.38 8.88 19.07
CA PRO A 581 -47.23 10.06 19.21
C PRO A 581 -48.33 10.00 18.13
N SER A 582 -49.57 10.31 18.52
CA SER A 582 -50.66 10.46 17.58
C SER A 582 -50.28 11.47 16.50
N ALA A 583 -50.80 11.29 15.30
CA ALA A 583 -50.53 12.11 14.12
C ALA A 583 -50.99 13.59 14.24
N SER A 584 -51.29 14.06 15.45
CA SER A 584 -51.70 15.42 15.79
C SER A 584 -50.56 16.31 16.29
N ASP A 585 -49.39 15.76 16.69
CA ASP A 585 -48.37 16.53 17.43
C ASP A 585 -46.94 16.46 16.86
N ALA A 586 -46.76 16.07 15.60
CA ALA A 586 -45.48 16.25 14.91
C ALA A 586 -45.34 17.71 14.42
N PRO A 587 -44.26 18.44 14.72
CA PRO A 587 -43.99 19.70 14.04
C PRO A 587 -43.87 19.40 12.54
N SER A 588 -44.62 20.14 11.73
CA SER A 588 -44.66 19.99 10.29
C SER A 588 -43.24 20.10 9.71
N ALA A 589 -42.61 18.96 9.45
CA ALA A 589 -41.51 18.89 8.51
C ALA A 589 -42.10 19.36 7.18
N GLY A 590 -41.78 20.60 6.82
CA GLY A 590 -42.24 21.22 5.59
C GLY A 590 -41.99 20.25 4.45
N ARG A 591 -43.08 19.77 3.84
CA ARG A 591 -43.03 19.44 2.42
C ARG A 591 -42.33 20.61 1.76
N ILE A 592 -41.40 20.33 0.85
CA ILE A 592 -40.89 21.30 -0.10
C ILE A 592 -42.10 21.71 -0.95
N SER A 593 -42.93 22.61 -0.41
CA SER A 593 -43.95 23.30 -1.16
C SER A 593 -43.19 24.34 -1.97
N GLU A 594 -43.25 24.16 -3.28
CA GLU A 594 -43.33 25.27 -4.22
C GLU A 594 -42.27 26.35 -3.93
N TRP A 595 -41.03 26.06 -4.35
CA TRP A 595 -40.27 27.16 -4.93
C TRP A 595 -41.17 27.74 -6.01
N ASP A 596 -41.62 28.98 -5.84
CA ASP A 596 -42.32 29.69 -6.90
C ASP A 596 -41.49 29.50 -8.17
N ALA A 597 -42.12 29.04 -9.26
CA ALA A 597 -41.43 28.82 -10.53
C ALA A 597 -40.61 30.07 -10.95
N ALA A 598 -41.05 31.25 -10.51
CA ALA A 598 -40.35 32.52 -10.66
C ALA A 598 -39.03 32.62 -9.87
N GLU A 599 -38.95 32.12 -8.63
CA GLU A 599 -37.70 32.11 -7.85
C GLU A 599 -36.70 31.09 -8.40
N TRP A 600 -37.19 29.94 -8.87
CA TRP A 600 -36.34 28.96 -9.55
C TRP A 600 -35.77 29.54 -10.85
N GLU A 601 -36.61 30.12 -11.72
CA GLU A 601 -36.14 30.73 -12.98
C GLU A 601 -35.23 31.93 -12.74
N ALA A 602 -35.47 32.74 -11.70
CA ALA A 602 -34.57 33.84 -11.34
C ALA A 602 -33.17 33.32 -10.94
N TRP A 603 -33.10 32.24 -10.17
CA TRP A 603 -31.85 31.59 -9.82
C TRP A 603 -31.17 30.96 -11.06
N ALA A 604 -31.95 30.29 -11.91
CA ALA A 604 -31.49 29.65 -13.15
C ALA A 604 -30.87 30.66 -14.13
N ALA A 605 -31.57 31.77 -14.40
CA ALA A 605 -31.09 32.85 -15.25
C ALA A 605 -29.80 33.48 -14.68
N GLY A 606 -29.69 33.60 -13.35
CA GLY A 606 -28.47 34.04 -12.67
C GLY A 606 -27.31 33.05 -12.79
N TRP A 607 -27.61 31.75 -12.85
CA TRP A 607 -26.61 30.72 -13.09
C TRP A 607 -26.18 30.65 -14.57
N ARG A 608 -27.12 30.71 -15.53
CA ARG A 608 -26.84 30.73 -16.98
C ARG A 608 -25.96 31.93 -17.37
N ARG A 609 -26.31 33.14 -16.90
CA ARG A 609 -25.47 34.35 -17.10
C ARG A 609 -24.04 34.20 -16.58
N ARG A 610 -23.85 33.64 -15.38
CA ARG A 610 -22.51 33.44 -14.80
C ARG A 610 -21.66 32.45 -15.59
N ASN A 611 -22.29 31.52 -16.29
CA ASN A 611 -21.62 30.48 -17.07
C ASN A 611 -21.63 30.75 -18.58
N ARG A 612 -22.05 31.96 -19.01
CA ARG A 612 -22.17 32.37 -20.41
C ARG A 612 -23.01 31.39 -21.25
N LEU A 613 -24.10 30.93 -20.66
CA LEU A 613 -25.09 30.11 -21.34
C LEU A 613 -26.28 30.98 -21.74
N ASP A 614 -26.91 30.67 -22.86
CA ASP A 614 -28.22 31.21 -23.24
C ASP A 614 -29.33 30.61 -22.38
N ASP A 615 -30.58 31.02 -22.63
CA ASP A 615 -31.74 30.57 -21.85
C ASP A 615 -32.07 29.08 -22.02
N ASN A 616 -31.59 28.45 -23.10
CA ASN A 616 -31.70 27.01 -23.35
C ASN A 616 -30.55 26.22 -22.69
N GLY A 617 -29.54 26.90 -22.15
CA GLY A 617 -28.36 26.29 -21.53
C GLY A 617 -27.23 26.02 -22.51
N ASP A 618 -27.31 26.55 -23.73
CA ASP A 618 -26.27 26.42 -24.74
C ASP A 618 -25.18 27.49 -24.55
N PRO A 619 -23.89 27.18 -24.79
CA PRO A 619 -22.82 28.17 -24.66
C PRO A 619 -23.00 29.31 -25.65
N LEU A 620 -22.96 30.55 -25.18
CA LEU A 620 -22.87 31.71 -26.05
C LEU A 620 -21.47 31.72 -26.68
N ASP A 621 -21.41 31.42 -27.98
CA ASP A 621 -20.19 31.50 -28.78
C ASP A 621 -19.57 32.91 -28.72
N ARG A 622 -18.24 32.95 -28.74
CA ARG A 622 -17.38 34.09 -28.33
C ARG A 622 -17.60 35.41 -29.06
#